data_AF-Q21Q35-F1
#
_entry.id   AF-Q21Q35-F1
#
_cell.length_a   1.000
_cell.length_b   1.000
_cell.length_c   1.000
_cell.angle_alpha   90.00
_cell.angle_beta   90.00
_cell.angle_gamma   90.00
#
_symmetry.space_group_name_H-M   'P 1'
#
loop_
_entity.id
_entity.type
_entity.pdbx_description
1 polymer ?
#
loop_
_entity_poly.entity_id
_entity_poly.type
_entity_poly.pdbx_seq_one_letter_code
_entity_poly.pdbx_strand_id
1 'polypeptide(L)'
;MLKIVDVPTQLPDGWRASSDSRGVVIDAFDSEGRMQGSVTVSEQVRGFVLGVCDVRTPPGGSKYAGRGWKQQLYADAVAALQAVWARQAARQRPI
;
A
#
# COMPACT_ATOMS: atom_id res chain seq x y z
N MET A 1 -12.58 -12.87 4.73
CA MET A 1 -12.01 -12.85 6.09
C MET A 1 -10.69 -12.10 6.01
N LEU A 2 -10.52 -11.04 6.82
CA LEU A 2 -9.25 -10.31 6.92
C LEU A 2 -8.22 -11.19 7.63
N LYS A 3 -7.03 -11.35 7.05
CA LYS A 3 -5.93 -12.11 7.65
C LYS A 3 -4.67 -11.25 7.68
N ILE A 4 -4.03 -11.09 8.83
CA ILE A 4 -2.73 -10.40 8.92
C ILE A 4 -1.67 -11.20 8.17
N VAL A 5 -0.86 -10.51 7.37
CA VAL A 5 0.16 -11.13 6.52
C VAL A 5 1.48 -10.36 6.58
N ASP A 6 2.58 -11.08 6.43
CA ASP A 6 3.88 -10.48 6.16
C ASP A 6 4.02 -10.12 4.69
N VAL A 7 4.70 -9.02 4.41
CA VAL A 7 4.94 -8.51 3.05
C VAL A 7 6.44 -8.47 2.75
N PRO A 8 6.86 -8.58 1.48
CA PRO A 8 8.27 -8.66 1.10
C PRO A 8 8.97 -7.29 1.09
N THR A 9 8.52 -6.36 1.92
CA THR A 9 9.14 -5.05 2.14
C THR A 9 8.99 -4.70 3.61
N GLN A 10 9.90 -3.88 4.13
CA GLN A 10 9.75 -3.36 5.48
C GLN A 10 8.60 -2.35 5.51
N LEU A 11 7.68 -2.53 6.44
CA LEU A 11 6.64 -1.55 6.72
C LEU A 11 7.15 -0.54 7.76
N PRO A 12 6.75 0.74 7.67
CA PRO A 12 6.96 1.70 8.74
C PRO A 12 6.32 1.25 10.06
N ASP A 13 6.83 1.76 11.17
CA ASP A 13 6.32 1.42 12.50
C ASP A 13 4.81 1.72 12.62
N GLY A 14 4.08 0.79 13.23
CA GLY A 14 2.63 0.88 13.43
C GLY A 14 1.79 0.52 12.20
N TRP A 15 2.39 0.43 11.01
CA TRP A 15 1.67 0.03 9.80
C TRP A 15 1.37 -1.47 9.81
N ARG A 16 0.29 -1.86 9.14
CA ARG A 16 -0.19 -3.24 9.15
C ARG A 16 -0.55 -3.69 7.75
N ALA A 17 -0.26 -4.95 7.42
CA ALA A 17 -0.70 -5.58 6.20
C ALA A 17 -1.71 -6.69 6.51
N SER A 18 -2.78 -6.71 5.73
CA SER A 18 -3.81 -7.73 5.81
C SER A 18 -4.22 -8.18 4.41
N SER A 19 -4.68 -9.41 4.25
CA SER A 19 -5.19 -9.91 2.98
C SER A 19 -6.70 -10.12 3.00
N ASP A 20 -7.33 -9.85 1.87
CA ASP A 20 -8.72 -10.15 1.58
C ASP A 20 -8.92 -10.54 0.11
N SER A 21 -10.16 -10.56 -0.37
CA SER A 21 -10.50 -10.94 -1.75
C SER A 21 -9.94 -10.02 -2.83
N ARG A 22 -9.53 -8.79 -2.48
CA ARG A 22 -9.01 -7.76 -3.38
C ARG A 22 -7.50 -7.85 -3.53
N GLY A 23 -6.82 -8.45 -2.55
CA GLY A 23 -5.36 -8.55 -2.47
C GLY A 23 -4.86 -8.30 -1.05
N VAL A 24 -3.67 -7.71 -0.95
CA VAL A 24 -3.08 -7.27 0.32
C VAL A 24 -3.33 -5.79 0.53
N VAL A 25 -4.03 -5.44 1.59
CA VAL A 25 -4.26 -4.08 2.06
C VAL A 25 -3.19 -3.72 3.07
N ILE A 26 -2.47 -2.63 2.83
CA ILE A 26 -1.51 -2.05 3.77
C ILE A 26 -2.13 -0.78 4.33
N ASP A 27 -2.33 -0.75 5.64
CA ASP A 27 -2.91 0.36 6.38
C ASP A 27 -1.80 1.16 7.06
N ALA A 28 -1.83 2.48 6.86
CA ALA A 28 -0.93 3.44 7.47
C ALA A 28 -1.56 4.02 8.74
N PHE A 29 -0.79 3.98 9.82
CA PHE A 29 -1.15 4.54 11.13
C PHE A 29 -0.08 5.54 11.60
N ASP A 30 -0.48 6.52 12.40
CA ASP A 30 0.47 7.48 13.00
C ASP A 30 0.99 6.94 14.34
N SER A 31 1.90 7.69 14.96
CA SER A 31 2.43 7.36 16.28
C SER A 31 1.36 7.32 17.37
N GLU A 32 0.18 7.90 17.14
CA GLU A 32 -0.97 7.88 18.04
C GLU A 32 -1.97 6.75 17.70
N GLY A 33 -1.67 5.93 16.69
CA GLY A 33 -2.51 4.83 16.23
C GLY A 33 -3.71 5.27 15.39
N ARG A 34 -3.77 6.52 14.91
CA ARG A 34 -4.83 7.00 14.01
C ARG A 34 -4.57 6.53 12.59
N MET A 35 -5.61 5.99 11.96
CA MET A 35 -5.58 5.54 10.57
C MET A 35 -5.56 6.74 9.62
N GLN A 36 -4.70 6.69 8.61
CA GLN A 36 -4.40 7.86 7.78
C GLN A 36 -4.51 7.56 6.29
N GLY A 37 -4.46 6.28 5.94
CA GLY A 37 -4.79 5.81 4.61
C GLY A 37 -4.49 4.32 4.46
N SER A 38 -4.82 3.82 3.28
CA SER A 38 -4.54 2.44 2.90
C SER A 38 -4.02 2.39 1.47
N VAL A 39 -3.37 1.30 1.12
CA VAL A 39 -3.06 0.93 -0.27
C VAL A 39 -3.39 -0.54 -0.46
N THR A 40 -4.10 -0.88 -1.55
CA THR A 40 -4.39 -2.27 -1.92
C THR A 40 -3.39 -2.71 -2.98
N VAL A 41 -2.70 -3.81 -2.74
CA VAL A 41 -1.74 -4.46 -3.63
C VAL A 41 -2.36 -5.76 -4.13
N SER A 42 -2.39 -5.96 -5.43
CA SER A 42 -2.84 -7.22 -6.04
C SER A 42 -1.69 -7.86 -6.80
N GLU A 43 -1.27 -9.04 -6.34
CA GLU A 43 -0.23 -9.84 -6.98
C GLU A 43 -0.72 -10.51 -8.27
N GLN A 44 -2.03 -10.74 -8.40
CA GLN A 44 -2.64 -11.34 -9.58
C GLN A 44 -2.49 -10.42 -10.80
N VAL A 45 -2.86 -9.14 -10.64
CA VAL A 45 -2.72 -8.12 -11.69
C VAL A 45 -1.35 -7.42 -11.64
N ARG A 46 -0.56 -7.73 -10.61
CA ARG A 46 0.73 -7.11 -10.27
C ARG A 46 0.61 -5.59 -10.29
N GLY A 47 -0.19 -5.05 -9.39
CA GLY A 47 -0.40 -3.60 -9.31
C GLY A 47 -0.85 -3.19 -7.93
N PHE A 48 -1.00 -1.89 -7.73
CA PHE A 48 -1.57 -1.35 -6.51
C PHE A 48 -2.43 -0.12 -6.78
N VAL A 49 -3.29 0.21 -5.82
CA VAL A 49 -4.13 1.41 -5.84
C VAL A 49 -4.25 1.97 -4.42
N LEU A 50 -4.26 3.29 -4.28
CA LEU A 50 -4.50 3.93 -2.99
C LEU A 50 -5.96 3.74 -2.58
N GLY A 51 -6.16 3.50 -1.28
CA GLY A 51 -7.45 3.11 -0.70
C GLY A 51 -7.66 1.60 -0.70
N VAL A 52 -8.87 1.20 -0.29
CA VAL A 52 -9.28 -0.20 -0.14
C VAL A 52 -10.24 -0.59 -1.27
N CYS A 53 -9.71 -0.88 -2.46
CA CYS A 53 -10.51 -1.16 -3.65
C CYS A 53 -9.82 -2.15 -4.60
N ASP A 54 -10.58 -2.65 -5.59
CA ASP A 54 -10.06 -3.58 -6.58
C ASP A 54 -8.97 -2.93 -7.45
N VAL A 55 -7.81 -3.59 -7.48
CA VAL A 55 -6.69 -3.18 -8.33
C VAL A 55 -6.97 -3.64 -9.76
N ARG A 56 -6.94 -2.70 -10.70
CA ARG A 56 -7.09 -3.00 -12.13
C ARG A 56 -5.73 -3.10 -12.81
N THR A 57 -5.63 -3.98 -13.80
CA THR A 57 -4.46 -4.02 -14.67
C THR A 57 -4.44 -2.73 -15.52
N PRO A 58 -3.33 -1.97 -15.53
CA PRO A 58 -3.25 -0.77 -16.37
C PRO A 58 -3.22 -1.13 -17.86
N PRO A 59 -3.69 -0.24 -18.76
CA PRO A 59 -3.53 -0.40 -20.19
C PRO A 59 -2.04 -0.59 -20.54
N GLY A 60 -1.70 -1.63 -21.30
CA GLY A 60 -0.32 -2.00 -21.60
C GLY A 60 0.33 -3.00 -20.64
N GLY A 61 -0.41 -3.45 -19.61
CA GLY A 61 0.05 -4.47 -18.67
C GLY A 61 0.88 -3.92 -17.52
N SER A 62 1.20 -4.80 -16.57
CA SER A 62 1.97 -4.41 -15.39
C SER A 62 3.44 -4.17 -15.71
N LYS A 63 4.00 -3.07 -15.18
CA LYS A 63 5.44 -2.81 -15.20
C LYS A 63 6.26 -3.75 -14.28
N TYR A 64 5.59 -4.49 -13.38
CA TYR A 64 6.24 -5.36 -12.40
C TYR A 64 6.47 -6.76 -13.01
N ALA A 65 7.68 -6.97 -13.52
CA ALA A 65 8.11 -8.20 -14.16
C ALA A 65 9.54 -8.59 -13.76
N GLY A 66 9.96 -9.81 -14.12
CA GLY A 66 11.31 -10.31 -13.83
C GLY A 66 11.53 -10.75 -12.38
N ARG A 67 12.78 -10.98 -11.99
CA ARG A 67 13.11 -11.36 -10.60
C ARG A 67 12.98 -10.14 -9.68
N GLY A 68 12.38 -10.32 -8.49
CA GLY A 68 12.23 -9.24 -7.51
C GLY A 68 11.01 -8.34 -7.71
N TRP A 69 10.19 -8.60 -8.73
CA TRP A 69 8.99 -7.80 -9.04
C TRP A 69 8.06 -7.60 -7.84
N LYS A 70 7.93 -8.64 -6.99
CA LYS A 70 7.06 -8.60 -5.82
C LYS A 70 7.58 -7.58 -4.80
N GLN A 71 8.86 -7.65 -4.45
CA GLN A 71 9.47 -6.66 -3.55
C GLN A 71 9.32 -5.24 -4.07
N GLN A 72 9.56 -5.02 -5.37
CA GLN A 72 9.40 -3.70 -5.99
C GLN A 72 7.94 -3.21 -5.96
N LEU A 73 6.98 -4.09 -6.22
CA LEU A 73 5.55 -3.76 -6.17
C LEU A 73 5.14 -3.28 -4.78
N TYR A 74 5.53 -4.00 -3.74
CA TYR A 74 5.21 -3.62 -2.37
C TYR A 74 5.95 -2.36 -1.92
N ALA A 75 7.23 -2.19 -2.30
CA ALA A 75 8.00 -0.98 -2.01
C ALA A 75 7.38 0.27 -2.65
N ASP A 76 7.00 0.19 -3.94
CA ASP A 76 6.33 1.28 -4.64
C ASP A 76 4.98 1.63 -3.99
N ALA A 77 4.20 0.61 -3.58
CA ALA A 77 2.91 0.81 -2.92
C ALA A 77 3.05 1.56 -1.58
N VAL A 78 4.02 1.15 -0.75
CA VAL A 78 4.34 1.81 0.53
C VAL A 78 4.80 3.25 0.28
N ALA A 79 5.71 3.47 -0.68
CA ALA A 79 6.21 4.81 -1.02
C ALA A 79 5.08 5.73 -1.52
N ALA A 80 4.15 5.21 -2.33
CA ALA A 80 3.00 5.98 -2.79
C ALA A 80 2.08 6.40 -1.63
N LEU A 81 1.83 5.49 -0.67
CA LEU A 81 1.03 5.81 0.51
C LEU A 81 1.72 6.85 1.40
N GLN A 82 3.03 6.74 1.61
CA GLN A 82 3.83 7.73 2.33
C GLN A 82 3.79 9.12 1.67
N ALA A 83 3.83 9.18 0.33
CA ALA A 83 3.76 10.45 -0.40
C ALA A 83 2.40 11.16 -0.21
N VAL A 84 1.30 10.39 -0.21
CA VAL A 84 -0.04 10.94 0.07
C VAL A 84 -0.15 11.45 1.49
N TRP A 85 0.34 10.65 2.45
CA TRP A 85 0.41 11.06 3.84
C TRP A 85 1.20 12.35 4.02
N ALA A 86 2.42 12.42 3.50
CA ALA A 86 3.30 13.57 3.68
C ALA A 86 2.61 14.86 3.19
N ARG A 87 1.83 14.75 2.10
CA ARG A 87 1.02 15.84 1.58
C ARG A 87 -0.15 16.22 2.49
N GLN A 88 -0.79 15.26 3.16
CA GLN A 88 -1.87 15.53 4.12
C GLN A 88 -1.31 16.20 5.39
N ALA A 89 -0.21 15.70 5.93
CA ALA A 89 0.46 16.30 7.09
C ALA A 89 0.89 17.75 6.83
N ALA A 90 1.40 18.05 5.63
CA ALA A 90 1.76 19.42 5.23
C ALA A 90 0.56 20.38 5.17
N ARG A 91 -0.66 19.87 4.90
CA ARG A 91 -1.89 20.67 4.84
C ARG A 91 -2.53 20.92 6.19
N GLN A 92 -2.20 20.12 7.21
CA GLN A 92 -2.84 20.16 8.53
C GLN A 92 -2.04 20.94 9.58
N ARG A 93 -0.89 21.54 9.22
CA ARG A 93 -0.16 22.42 10.14
C ARG A 93 -0.94 23.72 10.37
N PRO A 94 -1.39 24.03 11.59
CA PRO A 94 -1.89 25.36 11.91
C PRO A 94 -0.70 26.33 11.96
N ILE A 95 -0.93 27.52 11.42
CA ILE A 95 -0.09 28.72 11.60
C ILE A 95 -0.11 29.18 13.05
#